data_AF-A0A536SSF5-F1
#
_entry.id   AF-A0A536SSF5-F1
#
_cell.length_a   1.000
_cell.length_b   1.000
_cell.length_c   1.000
_cell.angle_alpha   90.00
_cell.angle_beta   90.00
_cell.angle_gamma   90.00
#
_symmetry.space_group_name_H-M   'P 1'
#
loop_
_entity.id
_entity.type
_entity.pdbx_description
1 polymer ?
#
loop_
_entity_poly.entity_id
_entity_poly.type
_entity_poly.pdbx_seq_one_letter_code
_entity_poly.pdbx_strand_id
1 'polypeptide(L)'
;RRRAKQIEDNSKRGITPIGISKEVRDMIEGARDFQDVRLELKAAQEQARYESMSEKQLAREIKQLEKQMLDYARNLEFEKAAEARDRLAELRRNFFGASPEESARAVG
;
A
#
# COMPACT_ATOMS: atom_id res chain seq x y z
N ARG A 1 -35.92 -5.05 -2.72
CA ARG A 1 -36.61 -5.84 -3.77
C ARG A 1 -35.83 -7.12 -4.18
N ARG A 2 -34.59 -7.03 -4.70
CA ARG A 2 -33.80 -8.21 -5.13
C ARG A 2 -33.47 -9.20 -4.00
N ARG A 3 -33.06 -8.71 -2.83
CA ARG A 3 -32.67 -9.56 -1.69
C ARG A 3 -33.83 -10.40 -1.13
N ALA A 4 -35.05 -9.87 -1.13
CA ALA A 4 -36.25 -10.61 -0.74
C ALA A 4 -36.49 -11.81 -1.66
N LYS A 5 -36.36 -11.62 -2.98
CA LYS A 5 -36.48 -12.69 -3.98
C LYS A 5 -35.41 -13.77 -3.81
N GLN A 6 -34.18 -13.37 -3.45
CA GLN A 6 -33.09 -14.32 -3.18
C GLN A 6 -33.34 -15.14 -1.92
N ILE A 7 -33.85 -14.53 -0.84
CA ILE A 7 -34.17 -15.24 0.40
C ILE A 7 -35.33 -16.23 0.17
N GLU A 8 -36.35 -15.82 -0.58
CA GLU A 8 -37.50 -16.67 -0.90
C GLU A 8 -37.12 -17.88 -1.75
N ASP A 9 -36.31 -17.69 -2.81
CA ASP A 9 -35.83 -18.78 -3.65
C ASP A 9 -34.86 -19.71 -2.89
N ASN A 10 -33.99 -19.14 -2.05
CA ASN A 10 -33.11 -19.91 -1.18
C ASN A 10 -33.89 -20.77 -0.17
N SER A 11 -34.93 -20.21 0.45
CA SER A 11 -35.80 -20.93 1.40
C SER A 11 -36.55 -22.08 0.73
N LYS A 12 -37.12 -21.85 -0.45
CA LYS A 12 -37.82 -22.89 -1.24
C LYS A 12 -36.91 -24.05 -1.66
N ARG A 13 -35.60 -23.78 -1.82
CA ARG A 13 -34.60 -24.75 -2.27
C ARG A 13 -33.76 -25.33 -1.12
N GLY A 14 -34.02 -24.93 0.13
CA GLY A 14 -33.20 -25.33 1.29
C GLY A 14 -31.75 -24.83 1.24
N ILE A 15 -31.47 -23.76 0.49
CA ILE A 15 -30.12 -23.21 0.32
C ILE A 15 -29.83 -22.25 1.47
N THR A 16 -28.83 -22.57 2.28
CA THR A 16 -28.30 -21.64 3.29
C THR A 16 -27.21 -20.77 2.66
N PRO A 17 -27.32 -19.43 2.68
CA PRO A 17 -26.26 -18.56 2.18
C PRO A 17 -24.99 -18.73 3.01
N ILE A 18 -23.89 -19.12 2.37
CA ILE A 18 -22.57 -19.16 2.98
C ILE A 18 -21.69 -18.04 2.40
N GLY A 19 -20.84 -17.45 3.23
CA GLY A 19 -19.81 -16.52 2.78
C GLY A 19 -18.74 -17.27 1.98
N ILE A 20 -18.29 -16.71 0.86
CA ILE A 20 -17.15 -17.26 0.14
C ILE A 20 -15.89 -16.84 0.88
N SER A 21 -15.20 -17.78 1.51
CA SER A 21 -13.80 -17.61 1.93
C SER A 21 -12.92 -18.19 0.82
N LYS A 22 -12.26 -17.32 0.06
CA LYS A 22 -11.22 -17.72 -0.91
C LYS A 22 -9.88 -17.25 -0.39
N GLU A 23 -8.98 -18.19 -0.18
CA GLU A 23 -7.56 -17.86 -0.03
C GLU A 23 -7.04 -17.31 -1.36
N VAL A 24 -6.41 -16.14 -1.31
CA VAL A 24 -5.67 -15.61 -2.45
C VAL A 24 -4.42 -16.47 -2.59
N ARG A 25 -4.39 -17.35 -3.59
CA ARG A 25 -3.16 -18.06 -3.96
C ARG A 25 -2.30 -17.11 -4.78
N ASP A 26 -1.20 -16.66 -4.19
CA ASP A 26 -0.16 -15.91 -4.89
C ASP A 26 0.51 -16.82 -5.93
N MET A 27 0.03 -16.74 -7.17
CA MET A 27 0.47 -17.55 -8.28
C MET A 27 1.74 -16.99 -8.93
N ILE A 28 2.77 -16.68 -8.13
CA ILE A 28 4.10 -16.28 -8.62
C ILE A 28 5.16 -17.08 -7.85
N GLU A 29 5.34 -18.31 -8.29
CA GLU A 29 6.43 -19.19 -7.90
C GLU A 29 7.27 -19.47 -9.16
N GLY A 30 8.45 -18.83 -9.26
CA GLY A 30 9.36 -19.10 -10.37
C GLY A 30 10.45 -18.09 -10.73
N ALA A 31 10.62 -16.95 -10.04
CA ALA A 31 11.68 -15.98 -10.38
C ALA A 31 12.20 -15.12 -9.21
N ARG A 32 12.26 -15.65 -7.97
CA ARG A 32 12.49 -14.83 -6.77
C ARG A 32 13.95 -14.37 -6.57
N ASP A 33 14.97 -15.12 -6.98
CA ASP A 33 16.32 -14.79 -6.48
C ASP A 33 17.00 -13.56 -7.10
N PHE A 34 16.71 -13.19 -8.36
CA PHE A 34 17.34 -12.02 -9.01
C PHE A 34 16.50 -10.74 -8.91
N GLN A 35 15.19 -10.88 -8.78
CA GLN A 35 14.30 -9.72 -8.58
C GLN A 35 14.49 -9.18 -7.17
N ASP A 36 14.60 -10.04 -6.16
CA ASP A 36 14.69 -9.63 -4.76
C ASP A 36 15.97 -8.82 -4.48
N VAL A 37 17.13 -9.23 -4.98
CA VAL A 37 18.39 -8.45 -4.84
C VAL A 37 18.31 -7.10 -5.54
N ARG A 38 17.66 -7.03 -6.71
CA ARG A 38 17.48 -5.77 -7.44
C ARG A 38 16.47 -4.84 -6.77
N LEU A 39 15.44 -5.41 -6.14
CA LEU A 39 14.45 -4.69 -5.34
C LEU A 39 15.09 -4.14 -4.07
N GLU A 40 15.89 -4.93 -3.36
CA GLU A 40 16.66 -4.49 -2.19
C GLU A 40 17.63 -3.36 -2.54
N LEU A 41 18.40 -3.49 -3.63
CA LEU A 41 19.34 -2.45 -4.05
C LEU A 41 18.62 -1.14 -4.41
N LYS A 42 17.45 -1.24 -5.06
CA LYS A 42 16.61 -0.07 -5.35
C LYS A 42 16.06 0.58 -4.07
N ALA A 43 15.57 -0.22 -3.14
CA ALA A 43 15.06 0.27 -1.87
C ALA A 43 16.15 1.00 -1.07
N ALA A 44 17.38 0.44 -1.03
CA ALA A 44 18.53 1.08 -0.39
C ALA A 44 18.91 2.42 -1.06
N GLN A 45 18.86 2.49 -2.39
CA GLN A 45 19.12 3.74 -3.13
C GLN A 45 18.03 4.79 -2.90
N GLU A 46 16.76 4.38 -2.86
CA GLU A 46 15.65 5.27 -2.54
C GLU A 46 15.76 5.80 -1.12
N GLN A 47 16.11 4.95 -0.15
CA GLN A 47 16.33 5.35 1.24
C GLN A 47 17.40 6.44 1.36
N ALA A 48 18.59 6.22 0.78
CA ALA A 48 19.68 7.20 0.79
C ALA A 48 19.28 8.51 0.09
N ARG A 49 18.46 8.43 -0.97
CA ARG A 49 17.93 9.61 -1.65
C ARG A 49 16.97 10.39 -0.74
N TYR A 50 16.10 9.72 -0.01
CA TYR A 50 15.18 10.36 0.93
C TYR A 50 15.90 11.01 2.12
N GLU A 51 16.95 10.37 2.64
CA GLU A 51 17.79 10.94 3.71
C GLU A 51 18.56 12.20 3.26
N SER A 52 18.90 12.28 1.97
CA SER A 52 19.56 13.46 1.39
C SER A 52 18.61 14.62 1.03
N MET A 53 17.29 14.41 1.05
CA MET A 53 16.31 15.42 0.68
C MET A 53 16.00 16.39 1.83
N SER A 54 15.91 17.68 1.50
CA SER A 54 15.39 18.68 2.44
C SER A 54 13.91 18.43 2.74
N GLU A 55 13.45 18.75 3.96
CA GLU A 55 12.03 18.67 4.37
C GLU A 55 11.05 19.27 3.34
N LYS A 56 11.47 20.36 2.69
CA LYS A 56 10.68 21.05 1.66
C LYS A 56 10.54 20.23 0.37
N GLN A 57 11.57 19.48 -0.01
CA GLN A 57 11.53 18.58 -1.16
C GLN A 57 10.67 17.36 -0.84
N LEU A 58 10.78 16.84 0.38
CA LEU A 58 9.98 15.72 0.84
C LEU A 58 8.48 16.05 0.88
N ALA A 59 8.12 17.22 1.43
CA ALA A 59 6.74 17.68 1.46
C ALA A 59 6.13 17.82 0.04
N ARG A 60 6.95 18.20 -0.95
CA ARG A 60 6.55 18.24 -2.36
C ARG A 60 6.32 16.83 -2.92
N GLU A 61 7.23 15.89 -2.63
CA GLU A 61 7.13 14.51 -3.08
C GLU A 61 5.89 13.81 -2.50
N ILE A 62 5.66 13.97 -1.19
CA ILE A 62 4.45 13.48 -0.50
C ILE A 62 3.18 13.99 -1.19
N LYS A 63 3.11 15.28 -1.48
CA LYS A 63 1.96 15.89 -2.17
C LYS A 63 1.80 15.36 -3.59
N GLN A 64 2.90 15.10 -4.29
CA GLN A 64 2.89 14.55 -5.63
C GLN A 64 2.38 13.10 -5.66
N LEU A 65 2.86 12.25 -4.76
CA LEU A 65 2.41 10.87 -4.62
C LEU A 65 0.94 10.79 -4.22
N GLU A 66 0.48 11.65 -3.32
CA GLU A 66 -0.93 11.73 -2.94
C GLU A 66 -1.82 12.09 -4.13
N LYS A 67 -1.40 13.08 -4.94
CA LYS A 67 -2.11 13.43 -6.17
C LYS A 67 -2.16 12.26 -7.16
N GLN A 68 -1.03 11.58 -7.38
CA GLN A 68 -0.96 10.42 -8.27
C GLN A 68 -1.85 9.27 -7.78
N MET A 69 -1.84 8.96 -6.48
CA MET A 69 -2.74 7.97 -5.88
C MET A 69 -4.21 8.29 -6.16
N LEU A 70 -4.62 9.55 -5.98
CA LEU A 70 -5.99 10.00 -6.25
C LEU A 70 -6.35 9.99 -7.75
N ASP A 71 -5.39 10.30 -8.62
CA ASP A 71 -5.58 10.20 -10.08
C ASP A 71 -5.75 8.73 -10.50
N TYR A 72 -4.90 7.82 -10.01
CA TYR A 72 -5.02 6.38 -10.26
C TYR A 72 -6.33 5.80 -9.74
N ALA A 73 -6.74 6.18 -8.53
CA ALA A 73 -8.03 5.78 -7.96
C ALA A 73 -9.21 6.25 -8.82
N ARG A 74 -9.15 7.49 -9.35
CA ARG A 74 -10.17 8.01 -10.27
C ARG A 74 -10.22 7.25 -11.60
N ASN A 75 -9.06 6.80 -12.08
CA ASN A 75 -8.94 6.00 -13.29
C ASN A 75 -9.20 4.50 -13.08
N LEU A 76 -9.62 4.09 -11.88
CA LEU A 76 -9.83 2.68 -11.48
C LEU A 76 -8.56 1.80 -11.55
N GLU A 77 -7.38 2.43 -11.52
CA GLU A 77 -6.07 1.77 -11.49
C GLU A 77 -5.64 1.45 -10.05
N PHE A 78 -6.38 0.56 -9.39
CA PHE A 78 -6.22 0.31 -7.94
C PHE A 78 -4.86 -0.27 -7.55
N GLU A 79 -4.23 -1.07 -8.41
CA GLU A 79 -2.88 -1.59 -8.17
C GLU A 79 -1.85 -0.46 -8.08
N LYS A 80 -1.89 0.49 -9.03
CA LYS A 80 -1.01 1.67 -9.03
C LYS A 80 -1.32 2.61 -7.86
N ALA A 81 -2.59 2.75 -7.50
CA ALA A 81 -2.99 3.52 -6.33
C ALA A 81 -2.45 2.90 -5.03
N ALA A 82 -2.48 1.56 -4.92
CA ALA A 82 -1.90 0.84 -3.78
C ALA A 82 -0.37 1.03 -3.72
N GLU A 83 0.33 0.91 -4.84
CA GLU A 83 1.77 1.17 -4.93
C GLU A 83 2.14 2.60 -4.50
N ALA A 84 1.37 3.60 -4.96
CA ALA A 84 1.57 5.00 -4.56
C ALA A 84 1.30 5.22 -3.06
N ARG A 85 0.28 4.56 -2.49
CA ARG A 85 -0.01 4.59 -1.05
C ARG A 85 1.14 4.00 -0.23
N ASP A 86 1.70 2.88 -0.67
CA ASP A 86 2.74 2.18 0.07
C ASP A 86 4.05 2.98 0.06
N ARG A 87 4.41 3.59 -1.07
CA ARG A 87 5.51 4.58 -1.17
C ARG A 87 5.29 5.78 -0.27
N LEU A 88 4.07 6.32 -0.22
CA LEU A 88 3.73 7.45 0.66
C LEU A 88 3.90 7.06 2.14
N ALA A 89 3.51 5.85 2.52
CA ALA A 89 3.66 5.34 3.87
C ALA A 89 5.13 5.16 4.25
N GLU A 90 5.96 4.65 3.33
CA GLU A 90 7.40 4.50 3.52
C GLU A 90 8.09 5.86 3.72
N LEU A 91 7.83 6.82 2.82
CA LEU A 91 8.30 8.20 2.94
C LEU A 91 7.91 8.84 4.28
N ARG A 92 6.68 8.63 4.73
CA ARG A 92 6.23 9.13 6.04
C ARG A 92 6.91 8.42 7.20
N ARG A 93 7.12 7.10 7.14
CA ARG A 93 7.83 6.36 8.20
C ARG A 93 9.29 6.81 8.31
N ASN A 94 9.97 7.00 7.20
CA ASN A 94 11.38 7.40 7.22
C ASN A 94 11.59 8.80 7.81
N PHE A 95 10.63 9.70 7.61
CA PHE A 95 10.76 11.09 8.04
C PHE A 95 10.05 11.41 9.37
N PHE A 96 8.83 10.91 9.56
CA PHE A 96 8.06 11.10 10.81
C PHE A 96 8.27 9.97 11.83
N GLY A 97 8.94 8.87 11.44
CA GLY A 97 9.41 7.83 12.36
C GLY A 97 10.65 8.24 13.16
N ALA A 98 11.30 9.35 12.80
CA ALA A 98 12.08 10.17 13.72
C ALA A 98 11.12 11.02 14.60
N SER A 99 10.25 10.34 15.34
CA SER A 99 9.39 10.91 16.37
C SER A 99 10.26 11.21 17.62
N PRO A 100 9.89 12.18 18.48
CA PRO A 100 10.77 13.12 19.21
C PRO A 100 11.64 12.54 20.35
N GLU A 101 11.82 11.22 20.42
CA GLU A 101 12.68 10.59 21.43
C GLU A 101 14.18 10.77 21.14
N GLU A 102 14.57 10.96 19.88
CA GLU A 102 15.98 11.20 19.51
C GLU A 102 16.41 12.66 19.74
N SER A 103 15.49 13.63 19.58
CA SER A 103 15.74 15.03 19.95
C SER A 103 15.95 15.21 21.47
N ALA A 104 15.42 14.30 22.30
CA ALA A 104 15.67 14.28 23.74
C ALA A 104 17.00 13.62 24.14
N ARG A 105 17.63 12.86 23.24
CA ARG A 105 18.93 12.18 23.47
C ARG A 105 20.14 12.98 23.01
N ALA A 106 19.95 13.98 22.15
CA ALA A 106 21.03 14.83 21.63
C ALA A 106 21.42 16.02 22.55
N VAL A 107 20.82 16.13 23.75
CA VAL A 107 21.17 17.14 24.77
C VAL A 107 21.70 16.47 26.06
N GLY A 108 22.46 15.39 25.91
CA GLY A 108 23.24 14.78 27.00
C GLY A 108 24.71 15.09 26.86
#